data_AF-A0A7X8RBB7-F1
#
_entry.id   AF-A0A7X8RBB7-F1
#
_cell.length_a   1.000
_cell.length_b   1.000
_cell.length_c   1.000
_cell.angle_alpha   90.00
_cell.angle_beta   90.00
_cell.angle_gamma   90.00
#
_symmetry.space_group_name_H-M   'P 1'
#
loop_
_entity.id
_entity.type
_entity.pdbx_description
1 polymer ?
#
loop_
_entity_poly.entity_id
_entity_poly.type
_entity_poly.pdbx_seq_one_letter_code
_entity_poly.pdbx_strand_id
1 'polypeptide(L)'
;MDRQYDPNRNIAYISRTKRYIDEDGNEGTQTEVYKKTYGGKHFWRVWLGDLLYTLGLINNSKQLDVVFYVLDNTDPANNLYIGTIRKTVEETGISYGTVATIFKKMQEVDMIVKQGNGVYKVKPNLLMKGDDNKKQRLVIEYEKIKREEEQKHEKPDDGDAVDGK
;
A
#
# COMPACT_ATOMS: atom_id res chain seq x y z
N MET A 1 -19.75 -32.68 -1.08
CA MET A 1 -19.00 -31.44 -1.39
C MET A 1 -18.65 -31.54 -2.84
N ASP A 2 -19.24 -30.66 -3.65
CA ASP A 2 -18.94 -30.64 -5.08
C ASP A 2 -17.94 -29.51 -5.34
N ARG A 3 -16.91 -29.81 -6.13
CA ARG A 3 -15.79 -28.89 -6.39
C ARG A 3 -15.60 -28.75 -7.89
N GLN A 4 -16.01 -27.60 -8.41
CA GLN A 4 -15.81 -27.27 -9.81
C GLN A 4 -14.65 -26.28 -9.93
N TYR A 5 -13.61 -26.68 -10.66
CA TYR A 5 -12.47 -25.82 -10.96
C TYR A 5 -12.57 -25.33 -12.40
N ASP A 6 -12.58 -24.01 -12.59
CA ASP A 6 -12.48 -23.37 -13.90
C ASP A 6 -11.02 -22.94 -14.14
N PRO A 7 -10.26 -23.69 -14.96
CA PRO A 7 -8.85 -23.39 -15.24
C PRO A 7 -8.66 -22.09 -16.02
N ASN A 8 -9.68 -21.62 -16.75
CA ASN A 8 -9.58 -20.43 -17.60
C ASN A 8 -9.74 -19.13 -16.79
N ARG A 9 -10.51 -19.20 -15.69
CA ARG A 9 -10.72 -18.07 -14.76
C ARG A 9 -9.91 -18.17 -13.48
N ASN A 10 -9.22 -19.30 -13.26
CA ASN A 10 -8.48 -19.62 -12.04
C ASN A 10 -9.40 -19.51 -10.79
N ILE A 11 -10.64 -19.98 -10.90
CA ILE A 11 -11.65 -19.92 -9.83
C ILE A 11 -12.07 -21.34 -9.47
N ALA A 12 -12.07 -21.66 -8.18
CA ALA A 12 -12.71 -22.85 -7.66
C ALA A 12 -14.04 -22.47 -7.00
N TYR A 13 -15.11 -23.14 -7.39
CA TYR A 13 -16.39 -23.12 -6.71
C TYR A 13 -16.48 -24.36 -5.83
N ILE A 14 -16.72 -24.15 -4.53
CA ILE A 14 -16.93 -25.22 -3.55
C ILE A 14 -18.37 -25.09 -3.09
N SER A 15 -19.21 -26.09 -3.38
CA SER A 15 -20.59 -26.11 -2.91
C SER A 15 -20.79 -27.18 -1.84
N ARG A 16 -21.55 -26.82 -0.80
CA ARG A 16 -22.01 -27.72 0.24
C ARG A 16 -23.53 -27.65 0.29
N THR A 17 -24.17 -28.73 -0.09
CA THR A 17 -25.62 -28.88 0.00
C THR A 17 -25.97 -29.67 1.25
N LYS A 18 -26.88 -29.13 2.07
CA LYS A 18 -27.50 -29.82 3.21
C LYS A 18 -29.00 -29.90 2.97
N ARG A 19 -29.58 -31.06 3.28
CA ARG A 19 -31.03 -31.22 3.39
C ARG A 19 -31.44 -30.91 4.82
N TYR A 20 -32.56 -30.22 4.98
CA TYR A 20 -33.16 -29.92 6.27
C TYR A 20 -34.65 -30.19 6.19
N ILE A 21 -35.27 -30.40 7.35
CA ILE A 21 -36.73 -30.48 7.48
C ILE A 21 -37.11 -29.25 8.30
N ASP A 22 -38.05 -28.45 7.80
CA ASP A 22 -38.56 -27.28 8.53
C ASP A 22 -39.49 -27.70 9.68
N GLU A 23 -39.90 -26.73 10.51
CA GLU A 23 -40.77 -27.01 11.66
C GLU A 23 -42.16 -27.51 11.25
N ASP A 24 -42.57 -27.26 10.00
CA ASP A 24 -43.85 -27.69 9.41
C ASP A 24 -43.76 -29.07 8.72
N GLY A 25 -42.59 -29.73 8.78
CA GLY A 25 -42.37 -31.07 8.25
C GLY A 25 -42.05 -31.15 6.75
N ASN A 26 -41.80 -30.02 6.09
CA ASN A 26 -41.41 -29.99 4.67
C ASN A 26 -39.90 -30.20 4.51
N GLU A 27 -39.52 -31.01 3.52
CA GLU A 27 -38.12 -31.21 3.17
C GLU A 27 -37.59 -30.06 2.30
N GLY A 28 -36.55 -29.40 2.77
CA GLY A 28 -35.83 -28.33 2.08
C GLY A 28 -34.38 -28.69 1.77
N THR A 29 -33.79 -28.01 0.79
CA THR A 29 -32.38 -28.16 0.44
C THR A 29 -31.70 -26.80 0.44
N GLN A 30 -30.65 -26.63 1.25
CA GLN A 30 -29.86 -25.41 1.33
C GLN A 30 -28.46 -25.68 0.77
N THR A 31 -28.03 -24.86 -0.19
CA THR A 31 -26.69 -24.95 -0.80
C THR A 31 -25.87 -23.71 -0.46
N GLU A 32 -24.77 -23.89 0.24
CA GLU A 32 -23.75 -22.88 0.47
C GLU A 32 -22.72 -22.94 -0.67
N VAL A 33 -22.47 -21.82 -1.35
CA VAL A 33 -21.50 -21.73 -2.46
C VAL A 33 -20.35 -20.81 -2.06
N TYR A 34 -19.14 -21.37 -1.99
CA TYR A 34 -17.90 -20.64 -1.71
C TYR A 34 -17.10 -20.46 -3.00
N LYS A 35 -16.76 -19.21 -3.34
CA LYS A 35 -15.91 -18.86 -4.48
C LYS A 35 -14.49 -18.61 -4.01
N LYS A 36 -13.52 -19.37 -4.52
CA LYS A 36 -12.09 -19.19 -4.22
C LYS A 36 -11.33 -18.87 -5.51
N THR A 37 -10.90 -17.62 -5.62
CA THR A 37 -10.06 -17.12 -6.73
C THR A 37 -8.59 -17.46 -6.43
N TYR A 38 -7.95 -18.20 -7.33
CA TYR A 38 -6.53 -18.51 -7.33
C TYR A 38 -5.83 -17.57 -8.34
N GLY A 39 -4.65 -17.05 -7.98
CA GLY A 39 -3.70 -16.37 -8.88
C GLY A 39 -4.29 -15.48 -9.99
N GLY A 40 -4.58 -14.21 -9.67
CA GLY A 40 -4.75 -13.17 -10.70
C GLY A 40 -3.40 -12.71 -11.25
N LYS A 41 -3.34 -12.37 -12.55
CA LYS A 41 -2.15 -11.76 -13.16
C LYS A 41 -1.74 -10.52 -12.36
N HIS A 42 -0.57 -10.60 -11.76
CA HIS A 42 0.05 -9.52 -11.03
C HIS A 42 0.57 -8.46 -12.00
N PHE A 43 -0.20 -7.38 -12.20
CA PHE A 43 0.30 -6.22 -12.95
C PHE A 43 0.58 -5.08 -11.98
N TRP A 44 1.66 -4.35 -12.25
CA TRP A 44 1.95 -3.07 -11.61
C TRP A 44 1.20 -2.01 -12.41
N ARG A 45 0.20 -1.35 -11.82
CA ARG A 45 -0.35 -0.11 -12.38
C ARG A 45 0.35 1.05 -11.70
N VAL A 46 1.37 1.60 -12.37
CA VAL A 46 1.88 2.92 -12.02
C VAL A 46 1.04 3.92 -12.80
N TRP A 47 0.31 4.79 -12.11
CA TRP A 47 -0.36 5.93 -12.74
C TRP A 47 0.70 7.01 -12.97
N LEU A 48 1.50 6.85 -14.03
CA LEU A 48 2.58 7.77 -14.38
C LEU A 48 2.09 9.21 -14.56
N GLY A 49 0.84 9.41 -15.02
CA GLY A 49 0.27 10.75 -15.20
C GLY A 49 0.14 11.51 -13.88
N ASP A 50 -0.50 10.90 -12.87
CA ASP A 50 -0.65 11.52 -11.55
C ASP A 50 0.70 11.68 -10.85
N LEU A 51 1.61 10.70 -11.00
CA LEU A 51 2.97 10.74 -10.48
C LEU A 51 3.77 11.93 -11.04
N LEU A 52 3.77 12.12 -12.36
CA LEU A 52 4.55 13.17 -13.03
C LEU A 52 3.96 14.57 -12.79
N TYR A 53 2.63 14.67 -12.70
CA TYR A 53 1.93 15.92 -12.43
C TYR A 53 2.10 16.39 -10.97
N THR A 54 1.91 15.48 -10.01
CA THR A 54 2.03 15.78 -8.57
C THR A 54 3.45 16.22 -8.20
N LEU A 55 4.44 15.57 -8.80
CA LEU A 55 5.84 15.82 -8.49
C LEU A 55 6.37 17.18 -9.02
N GLY A 56 5.68 17.84 -9.96
CA GLY A 56 6.21 19.06 -10.61
C GLY A 56 7.60 18.84 -11.23
N LEU A 57 7.92 17.59 -11.57
CA LEU A 57 9.29 17.08 -11.71
C LEU A 57 9.84 17.12 -13.13
N ILE A 58 9.19 17.78 -14.09
CA ILE A 58 9.71 17.92 -15.47
C ILE A 58 10.89 18.92 -15.52
N ASN A 59 11.75 18.93 -14.51
CA ASN A 59 12.92 19.80 -14.44
C ASN A 59 14.25 19.04 -14.38
N ASN A 60 14.33 17.78 -13.91
CA ASN A 60 15.63 17.06 -13.81
C ASN A 60 15.53 15.51 -13.68
N SER A 61 16.31 14.77 -14.47
CA SER A 61 16.36 13.29 -14.50
C SER A 61 16.75 12.65 -13.17
N LYS A 62 17.70 13.23 -12.42
CA LYS A 62 18.17 12.65 -11.15
C LYS A 62 17.06 12.55 -10.09
N GLN A 63 16.13 13.51 -10.10
CA GLN A 63 15.02 13.51 -9.14
C GLN A 63 14.07 12.34 -9.43
N LEU A 64 13.84 12.05 -10.71
CA LEU A 64 13.04 10.92 -11.16
C LEU A 64 13.72 9.59 -10.84
N ASP A 65 15.05 9.50 -10.98
CA ASP A 65 15.82 8.30 -10.63
C ASP A 65 15.65 7.90 -9.15
N VAL A 66 15.62 8.89 -8.23
CA VAL A 66 15.35 8.63 -6.80
C VAL A 66 13.96 8.06 -6.59
N VAL A 67 12.95 8.62 -7.28
CA VAL A 67 11.56 8.16 -7.17
C VAL A 67 11.44 6.72 -7.67
N PHE A 68 12.00 6.42 -8.86
CA PHE A 68 11.99 5.07 -9.40
C PHE A 68 12.73 4.10 -8.49
N TYR A 69 13.90 4.48 -7.96
CA TYR A 69 14.63 3.64 -7.02
C TYR A 69 13.79 3.29 -5.79
N VAL A 70 13.05 4.24 -5.20
CA VAL A 70 12.15 3.96 -4.07
C VAL A 70 11.04 2.99 -4.47
N LEU A 71 10.40 3.21 -5.63
CA LEU A 71 9.31 2.36 -6.11
C LEU A 71 9.79 0.94 -6.42
N ASP A 72 10.94 0.78 -7.08
CA ASP A 72 11.53 -0.52 -7.44
C ASP A 72 11.99 -1.31 -6.21
N ASN A 73 12.38 -0.63 -5.14
CA ASN A 73 12.80 -1.23 -3.87
C ASN A 73 11.66 -1.30 -2.83
N THR A 74 10.42 -1.05 -3.23
CA THR A 74 9.25 -1.20 -2.36
C THR A 74 8.74 -2.64 -2.39
N ASP A 75 8.53 -3.23 -1.21
CA ASP A 75 7.97 -4.58 -1.11
C ASP A 75 6.51 -4.59 -1.60
N PRO A 76 6.18 -5.35 -2.66
CA PRO A 76 4.83 -5.38 -3.24
C PRO A 76 3.80 -6.09 -2.34
N ALA A 77 4.22 -6.80 -1.29
CA ALA A 77 3.32 -7.48 -0.36
C ALA A 77 2.63 -6.48 0.59
N ASN A 78 3.39 -5.53 1.11
CA ASN A 78 3.00 -4.62 2.20
C ASN A 78 3.16 -3.13 1.85
N ASN A 79 3.67 -2.81 0.65
CA ASN A 79 3.98 -1.47 0.15
C ASN A 79 4.98 -0.70 1.02
N LEU A 80 5.94 -1.39 1.64
CA LEU A 80 6.97 -0.75 2.45
C LEU A 80 8.27 -0.60 1.67
N TYR A 81 8.76 0.63 1.64
CA TYR A 81 10.13 0.94 1.31
C TYR A 81 10.96 0.98 2.59
N ILE A 82 11.98 0.12 2.68
CA ILE A 82 12.89 0.03 3.82
C ILE A 82 14.28 0.49 3.38
N GLY A 83 14.54 1.77 3.60
CA GLY A 83 15.78 2.44 3.24
C GLY A 83 15.88 3.81 3.90
N THR A 84 17.02 4.09 4.51
CA THR A 84 17.33 5.44 4.99
C THR A 84 17.72 6.33 3.81
N ILE A 85 17.61 7.65 3.97
CA ILE A 85 18.08 8.62 2.96
C ILE A 85 19.56 8.36 2.62
N ARG A 86 20.39 8.00 3.61
CA ARG A 86 21.81 7.66 3.38
C ARG A 86 21.99 6.43 2.49
N LYS A 87 21.22 5.36 2.76
CA LYS A 87 21.26 4.17 1.90
C LYS A 87 20.83 4.52 0.47
N THR A 88 19.79 5.33 0.31
CA THR A 88 19.36 5.77 -1.03
C THR A 88 20.44 6.60 -1.73
N VAL A 89 21.17 7.45 -1.02
CA VAL A 89 22.30 8.23 -1.55
C VAL A 89 23.41 7.33 -2.05
N GLU A 90 23.81 6.32 -1.26
CA GLU A 90 24.86 5.37 -1.62
C GLU A 90 24.50 4.57 -2.89
N GLU A 91 23.25 4.13 -2.98
CA GLU A 91 22.78 3.26 -4.07
C GLU A 91 22.49 4.03 -5.37
N THR A 92 22.05 5.29 -5.26
CA THR A 92 21.75 6.13 -6.44
C THR A 92 22.94 6.99 -6.88
N GLY A 93 23.94 7.21 -6.02
CA GLY A 93 25.04 8.15 -6.25
C GLY A 93 24.62 9.63 -6.27
N ILE A 94 23.40 9.93 -5.82
CA ILE A 94 22.82 11.27 -5.82
C ILE A 94 23.08 11.96 -4.48
N SER A 95 23.32 13.27 -4.49
CA SER A 95 23.63 14.02 -3.28
C SER A 95 22.52 13.92 -2.22
N TYR A 96 22.91 13.88 -0.95
CA TYR A 96 21.98 13.79 0.18
C TYR A 96 20.90 14.88 0.15
N GLY A 97 21.27 16.12 -0.14
CA GLY A 97 20.30 17.22 -0.24
C GLY A 97 19.24 17.00 -1.31
N THR A 98 19.61 16.42 -2.45
CA THR A 98 18.67 16.09 -3.52
C THR A 98 17.73 14.97 -3.06
N VAL A 99 18.27 13.86 -2.55
CA VAL A 99 17.46 12.73 -2.08
C VAL A 99 16.50 13.17 -0.97
N ALA A 100 16.99 13.90 0.04
CA ALA A 100 16.15 14.42 1.12
C ALA A 100 15.01 15.31 0.62
N THR A 101 15.30 16.19 -0.36
CA THR A 101 14.27 17.03 -0.99
C THR A 101 13.22 16.20 -1.71
N ILE A 102 13.62 15.12 -2.39
CA ILE A 102 12.67 14.24 -3.08
C ILE A 102 11.80 13.46 -2.10
N PHE A 103 12.36 12.91 -1.03
CA PHE A 103 11.56 12.27 0.01
C PHE A 103 10.52 13.24 0.59
N LYS A 104 10.92 14.48 0.87
CA LYS A 104 10.00 15.52 1.35
C LYS A 104 8.88 15.80 0.34
N LYS A 105 9.21 16.02 -0.93
CA LYS A 105 8.22 16.24 -2.00
C LYS A 105 7.26 15.07 -2.14
N MET A 106 7.76 13.83 -2.11
CA MET A 106 6.93 12.62 -2.16
C MET A 106 5.95 12.54 -0.98
N GLN A 107 6.32 13.04 0.20
CA GLN A 107 5.41 13.15 1.34
C GLN A 107 4.38 14.27 1.15
N GLU A 108 4.82 15.45 0.70
CA GLU A 108 3.96 16.62 0.45
C GLU A 108 2.84 16.32 -0.56
N VAL A 109 3.15 15.51 -1.58
CA VAL A 109 2.20 15.15 -2.64
C VAL A 109 1.48 13.81 -2.37
N ASP A 110 1.56 13.33 -1.13
CA ASP A 110 0.87 12.13 -0.63
C ASP A 110 1.19 10.86 -1.43
N MET A 111 2.45 10.71 -1.87
CA MET A 111 2.92 9.46 -2.47
C MET A 111 3.45 8.46 -1.44
N ILE A 112 4.08 8.96 -0.38
CA ILE A 112 4.62 8.14 0.70
C ILE A 112 4.26 8.76 2.04
N VAL A 113 4.14 7.91 3.06
CA VAL A 113 4.05 8.31 4.46
C VAL A 113 5.20 7.68 5.24
N LYS A 114 5.80 8.43 6.16
CA LYS A 114 6.85 7.90 7.03
C LYS A 114 6.19 7.06 8.12
N GLN A 115 6.59 5.81 8.27
CA GLN A 115 6.12 4.96 9.37
C GLN A 115 7.15 4.94 10.52
N GLY A 116 8.44 5.12 10.18
CA GLY A 116 9.53 5.14 11.13
C GLY A 116 10.84 5.59 10.47
N ASN A 117 11.94 5.56 11.21
CA ASN A 117 13.25 5.92 10.67
C ASN A 117 13.67 4.94 9.57
N GLY A 118 13.78 5.43 8.34
CA GLY A 118 14.12 4.62 7.17
C GLY A 118 13.01 3.68 6.71
N VAL A 119 11.77 3.85 7.19
CA VAL A 119 10.63 3.02 6.79
C VAL A 119 9.51 3.93 6.31
N TYR A 120 9.14 3.76 5.04
CA TYR A 120 8.12 4.54 4.37
C TYR A 120 7.09 3.61 3.74
N LYS A 121 5.81 3.95 3.85
CA LYS A 121 4.74 3.23 3.17
C LYS A 121 4.33 3.99 1.92
N VAL A 122 4.34 3.30 0.79
CA VAL A 122 3.97 3.85 -0.52
C VAL A 122 2.47 3.76 -0.74
N LYS A 123 1.85 4.84 -1.21
CA LYS A 123 0.42 4.91 -1.44
C LYS A 123 -0.02 3.80 -2.41
N PRO A 124 -1.02 2.97 -2.05
CA PRO A 124 -1.39 1.79 -2.85
C PRO A 124 -1.88 2.12 -4.26
N ASN A 125 -2.39 3.34 -4.48
CA ASN A 125 -2.80 3.77 -5.82
C ASN A 125 -1.62 3.92 -6.78
N LEU A 126 -0.40 4.16 -6.29
CA LEU A 126 0.80 4.31 -7.15
C LEU A 126 1.42 2.97 -7.52
N LEU A 127 1.33 2.01 -6.61
CA LEU A 127 2.09 0.77 -6.66
C LEU A 127 1.30 -0.28 -5.88
N MET A 128 0.70 -1.25 -6.57
CA MET A 128 0.07 -2.38 -5.90
C MET A 128 0.12 -3.62 -6.78
N LYS A 129 0.50 -4.74 -6.14
CA LYS A 129 0.36 -6.09 -6.68
C LYS A 129 -0.72 -6.84 -5.89
N GLY A 130 -1.91 -7.04 -6.45
CA GLY A 130 -2.98 -7.75 -5.73
C GLY A 130 -4.39 -7.56 -6.28
N ASP A 131 -5.37 -8.05 -5.52
CA ASP A 131 -6.81 -7.88 -5.75
C ASP A 131 -7.37 -6.65 -5.02
N ASP A 132 -8.64 -6.34 -5.25
CA ASP A 132 -9.32 -5.18 -4.65
C ASP A 132 -9.38 -5.25 -3.11
N ASN A 133 -9.48 -6.45 -2.54
CA ASN A 133 -9.47 -6.64 -1.09
C ASN A 133 -8.13 -6.23 -0.49
N LYS A 134 -7.02 -6.64 -1.13
CA LYS A 134 -5.69 -6.20 -0.74
C LYS A 134 -5.53 -4.68 -0.90
N LYS A 135 -6.10 -4.10 -1.96
CA LYS A 135 -6.11 -2.64 -2.18
C LYS A 135 -6.75 -1.91 -1.01
N GLN A 136 -7.97 -2.29 -0.65
CA GLN A 136 -8.72 -1.66 0.43
C GLN A 136 -7.95 -1.75 1.75
N ARG A 137 -7.40 -2.92 2.08
CA ARG A 137 -6.59 -3.10 3.29
C ARG A 137 -5.38 -2.16 3.32
N LEU A 138 -4.60 -2.12 2.23
CA LEU A 138 -3.40 -1.28 2.17
C LEU A 138 -3.74 0.21 2.24
N VAL A 139 -4.87 0.64 1.66
CA VAL A 139 -5.33 2.03 1.74
C VAL A 139 -5.67 2.39 3.18
N ILE A 140 -6.41 1.53 3.88
CA ILE A 140 -6.75 1.73 5.31
C ILE A 140 -5.47 1.84 6.15
N GLU A 141 -4.49 0.95 5.94
CA GLU A 141 -3.20 0.99 6.64
C GLU A 141 -2.44 2.30 6.36
N TYR A 142 -2.40 2.75 5.10
CA TYR A 142 -1.75 3.99 4.70
C TYR A 142 -2.38 5.21 5.39
N GLU A 143 -3.71 5.35 5.32
CA GLU A 143 -4.45 6.46 5.94
C GLU A 143 -4.37 6.45 7.47
N LYS A 144 -4.21 5.27 8.09
CA LYS A 144 -3.97 5.15 9.52
C LYS A 144 -2.61 5.75 9.88
N ILE A 145 -1.53 5.33 9.21
CA ILE A 145 -0.17 5.82 9.48
C ILE A 145 -0.09 7.34 9.23
N LYS A 146 -0.73 7.82 8.16
CA LYS A 146 -0.79 9.26 7.84
C LYS A 146 -1.39 10.08 8.97
N ARG A 147 -2.54 9.66 9.50
CA ARG A 147 -3.18 10.32 10.64
C ARG A 147 -2.33 10.28 11.91
N GLU A 148 -1.61 9.19 12.15
CA GLU A 148 -0.69 9.07 13.30
C GLU A 148 0.51 10.01 13.17
N GLU A 149 1.06 10.17 11.96
CA GLU A 149 2.16 11.12 11.71
C GLU A 149 1.70 12.57 11.84
N GLU A 150 0.52 12.93 11.30
CA GLU A 150 -0.06 14.28 11.44
C GLU A 150 -0.25 14.65 12.93
N GLN A 151 -0.77 13.72 13.74
CA GLN A 151 -0.94 13.93 15.19
C GLN A 151 0.37 14.12 15.96
N LYS A 152 1.48 13.53 15.50
CA LYS A 152 2.80 13.74 16.11
C LYS A 152 3.34 15.14 15.84
N HIS A 153 2.98 15.75 14.71
CA HIS A 153 3.42 17.09 14.34
C HIS A 153 2.56 18.20 14.99
N GLU A 154 1.33 17.88 15.41
CA GLU A 154 0.41 18.85 16.01
C GLU A 154 0.60 19.03 17.53
N LYS A 155 1.22 18.09 18.23
CA LYS A 155 1.56 18.26 19.66
C LYS A 155 2.78 19.18 19.79
N PRO A 156 2.64 20.41 20.31
CA PRO A 156 3.78 21.28 20.55
C PRO A 156 4.63 20.71 21.68
N ASP A 157 5.92 21.03 21.62
CA ASP A 157 6.92 20.78 22.64
C ASP A 157 6.63 21.61 23.90
N ASP A 158 5.60 21.22 24.67
CA ASP A 158 5.38 21.73 26.02
C ASP A 158 6.41 21.08 26.95
N GLY A 159 7.63 21.66 26.96
CA GLY A 159 8.77 21.07 27.64
C GLY A 159 9.89 21.99 28.09
N ASP A 160 9.84 23.31 27.87
CA ASP A 160 10.80 24.25 28.47
C ASP A 160 10.05 25.26 29.37
N ALA A 161 9.60 24.75 30.52
CA ALA A 161 9.20 25.60 31.63
C ALA A 161 10.45 26.01 32.45
N VAL A 162 10.92 27.21 32.12
CA VAL A 162 11.35 28.26 33.07
C VAL A 162 12.67 28.02 33.83
N ASP A 163 13.71 28.68 33.29
CA ASP A 163 14.79 29.31 34.04
C ASP A 163 14.26 30.02 35.30
N GLY A 164 14.71 29.59 36.47
CA GLY A 164 14.07 29.95 37.73
C GLY A 164 14.98 29.82 38.96
N LYS A 165 16.01 30.68 39.00
CA LYS A 165 16.87 31.08 40.14
C LYS A 165 18.01 30.17 40.60
#